data_AF-A0A4R4IW67-F1
#
_entry.id   AF-A0A4R4IW67-F1
#
_cell.length_a   1.000
_cell.length_b   1.000
_cell.length_c   1.000
_cell.angle_alpha   90.00
_cell.angle_beta   90.00
_cell.angle_gamma   90.00
#
_symmetry.space_group_name_H-M   'P 1'
#
loop_
_entity.id
_entity.type
_entity.pdbx_description
1 polymer ?
#
loop_
_entity_poly.entity_id
_entity_poly.type
_entity_poly.pdbx_seq_one_letter_code
_entity_poly.pdbx_strand_id
1 'polypeptide(L)' 'TGQAETLILLDQNKTPIHPAISWLDMRSRKECDKLYSELCYHITGQLKLIPTWTITKMLWINCNKSDLQSV' A
#
# COMPACT_ATOMS: atom_id res chain seq x y z
N THR A 1 1.79 16.01 -13.84
CA THR A 1 1.08 15.79 -12.56
C THR A 1 0.52 14.38 -12.57
N GLY A 2 0.18 13.80 -11.42
CA GLY A 2 -0.35 12.43 -11.33
C GLY A 2 -1.20 12.23 -10.09
N GLN A 3 -2.00 11.16 -10.07
CA GLN A 3 -2.74 10.78 -8.86
C GLN A 3 -1.75 10.37 -7.77
N ALA A 4 -1.89 10.94 -6.58
CA ALA A 4 -1.06 10.57 -5.44
C ALA A 4 -1.52 9.22 -4.86
N GLU A 5 -0.70 8.62 -3.98
CA GLU A 5 -0.96 7.39 -3.20
C GLU A 5 -1.38 6.11 -3.98
N THR A 6 -1.26 6.13 -5.30
CA THR A 6 -1.44 4.95 -6.15
C THR A 6 -0.20 4.06 -6.06
N LEU A 7 -0.39 2.76 -5.80
CA LEU A 7 0.70 1.79 -5.73
C LEU A 7 0.92 1.12 -7.10
N ILE A 8 2.15 1.19 -7.61
CA ILE A 8 2.61 0.45 -8.79
C ILE A 8 3.75 -0.47 -8.35
N LEU A 9 3.63 -1.76 -8.65
CA LEU A 9 4.68 -2.76 -8.36
C LEU A 9 5.43 -3.10 -9.65
N LEU A 10 6.75 -3.04 -9.58
CA LEU A 10 7.64 -3.35 -10.68
C LEU A 10 8.60 -4.47 -10.26
N ASP A 11 9.00 -5.31 -11.21
CA ASP A 11 10.15 -6.19 -11.05
C ASP A 11 11.49 -5.43 -11.21
N GLN A 12 12.60 -6.17 -11.06
CA GLN A 12 13.96 -5.67 -11.30
C GLN A 12 14.21 -5.08 -12.71
N ASN A 13 13.42 -5.48 -13.70
CA ASN A 13 13.51 -4.99 -15.08
C ASN A 13 12.57 -3.80 -15.33
N LYS A 14 11.93 -3.27 -14.28
CA LYS A 14 10.95 -2.18 -14.34
C LYS A 14 9.66 -2.55 -15.08
N THR A 15 9.33 -3.83 -15.13
CA THR A 15 8.09 -4.35 -15.72
C THR A 15 6.98 -4.33 -14.67
N PRO A 16 5.79 -3.77 -14.96
CA PRO A 16 4.65 -3.88 -14.05
C PRO A 16 4.24 -5.34 -13.85
N ILE A 17 4.28 -5.81 -12.60
CA ILE A 17 3.95 -7.20 -12.23
C ILE A 17 2.56 -7.38 -11.63
N HIS A 18 1.85 -6.27 -11.41
CA HIS A 18 0.48 -6.27 -10.88
C HIS A 18 -0.24 -5.00 -11.35
N PRO A 19 -1.58 -5.05 -11.58
CA PRO A 19 -2.35 -3.84 -11.83
C PRO A 19 -2.13 -2.79 -10.74
N ALA A 20 -2.01 -1.52 -11.14
CA ALA A 20 -1.88 -0.43 -10.19
C ALA A 20 -3.06 -0.40 -9.21
N ILE A 21 -2.79 -0.14 -7.94
CA ILE A 21 -3.83 -0.01 -6.92
C ILE A 21 -4.07 1.47 -6.68
N SER A 22 -5.20 1.98 -7.19
CA SER A 22 -5.60 3.40 -7.12
C SER A 22 -5.71 3.91 -5.69
N TRP A 23 -5.57 5.23 -5.50
CA TRP A 23 -5.84 5.92 -4.25
C TRP A 23 -7.29 5.77 -3.74
N LEU A 24 -8.24 5.51 -4.66
CA LEU A 24 -9.66 5.21 -4.36
C LEU A 24 -9.89 3.75 -3.95
N ASP A 25 -8.89 2.88 -4.08
CA ASP A 25 -9.03 1.48 -3.74
C ASP A 25 -9.13 1.29 -2.22
N MET A 26 -10.12 0.48 -1.82
CA MET A 26 -10.49 0.27 -0.42
C MET A 26 -10.24 -1.16 0.06
N ARG A 27 -9.48 -1.97 -0.69
CA ARG A 27 -9.27 -3.40 -0.35
C ARG A 27 -8.45 -3.62 0.92
N SER A 28 -7.61 -2.66 1.31
CA SER A 28 -6.68 -2.75 2.44
C SER A 28 -7.24 -2.25 3.77
N ARG A 29 -8.58 -2.21 3.94
CA ARG A 29 -9.22 -1.79 5.20
C ARG A 29 -8.76 -2.62 6.40
N LYS A 30 -8.64 -3.94 6.24
CA LYS A 30 -8.22 -4.86 7.31
C LYS A 30 -6.77 -4.63 7.75
N GLU A 31 -5.93 -4.13 6.86
CA GLU A 31 -4.53 -3.83 7.11
C GLU A 31 -4.33 -2.51 7.83
N CYS A 32 -5.28 -1.58 7.75
CA CYS A 32 -5.22 -0.30 8.46
C CYS A 32 -5.13 -0.50 9.97
N ASP A 33 -5.92 -1.41 10.52
CA ASP A 33 -5.97 -1.69 11.97
C ASP A 33 -4.67 -2.35 12.47
N LYS A 34 -3.97 -3.09 11.61
CA LYS A 34 -2.71 -3.77 11.96
C LYS A 34 -1.51 -2.83 12.02
N LEU A 35 -1.58 -1.70 11.31
CA LEU A 35 -0.48 -0.75 11.18
C LEU A 35 -0.58 0.42 12.15
N TYR A 36 -1.68 0.52 12.89
CA TYR A 36 -1.90 1.64 13.81
C TYR A 36 -0.85 1.65 14.92
N SER A 37 -0.13 2.77 15.03
CA SER A 37 0.75 3.08 16.14
C SER A 37 0.72 4.57 16.43
N GLU A 38 1.01 4.96 17.67
CA GLU A 38 1.12 6.37 18.07
C GLU A 38 2.22 7.10 17.29
N LEU A 39 3.26 6.36 16.86
CA LEU A 39 4.37 6.89 16.06
C LEU A 39 3.97 7.29 14.64
N CYS A 40 2.86 6.75 14.09
CA CYS A 40 2.47 7.04 12.71
C CYS A 40 2.29 8.54 12.46
N TYR A 41 1.63 9.25 13.38
CA TYR A 41 1.46 10.69 13.25
C TYR A 41 2.80 11.44 13.39
N HIS A 42 3.62 11.07 14.36
CA HIS A 42 4.91 11.72 14.59
C HIS A 42 5.89 11.58 13.41
N ILE A 43 5.85 10.46 12.69
CA ILE A 43 6.74 10.20 11.55
C ILE A 43 6.16 10.74 10.24
N THR A 44 4.86 10.55 10.01
CA THR A 44 4.24 10.78 8.68
C THR A 44 3.37 12.03 8.60
N GLY A 45 3.00 12.63 9.75
CA GLY A 45 2.01 13.69 9.84
C GLY A 45 0.56 13.24 9.59
N GLN A 46 0.33 11.94 9.32
CA GLN A 46 -0.99 11.42 9.02
C GLN A 46 -1.74 11.02 10.29
N LEU A 47 -2.92 11.62 10.49
CA LEU A 47 -3.74 11.40 11.68
C LEU A 47 -4.35 10.00 11.74
N LYS A 48 -4.60 9.38 10.57
CA LYS A 48 -5.25 8.07 10.47
C LYS A 48 -4.64 7.26 9.35
N LEU A 49 -4.44 5.98 9.61
CA LEU A 49 -4.17 4.99 8.58
C LEU A 49 -5.49 4.59 7.92
N ILE A 50 -5.70 5.02 6.69
CA ILE A 50 -6.82 4.65 5.83
C ILE A 50 -6.31 3.95 4.55
N PRO A 51 -7.17 3.23 3.80
CA PRO A 51 -6.77 2.48 2.61
C PRO A 51 -6.10 3.34 1.51
N THR A 52 -6.38 4.64 1.52
CA THR A 52 -5.73 5.61 0.63
C THR A 52 -4.21 5.57 0.76
N TRP A 53 -3.62 5.28 1.91
CA TRP A 53 -2.16 5.25 2.04
C TRP A 53 -1.52 4.00 1.42
N THR A 54 -0.41 4.21 0.71
CA THR A 54 0.35 3.16 0.02
C THR A 54 0.79 2.01 0.93
N ILE A 55 1.16 2.29 2.19
CA ILE A 55 1.64 1.27 3.13
C ILE A 55 0.59 0.18 3.43
N THR A 56 -0.69 0.54 3.48
CA THR A 56 -1.77 -0.42 3.74
C THR A 56 -1.95 -1.35 2.55
N LYS A 57 -1.80 -0.83 1.33
CA LYS A 57 -1.83 -1.61 0.08
C LYS A 57 -0.64 -2.57 -0.02
N MET A 58 0.56 -2.12 0.40
CA MET A 58 1.75 -2.98 0.44
C MET A 58 1.56 -4.14 1.43
N LEU A 59 1.02 -3.87 2.63
CA LEU A 59 0.71 -4.94 3.58
C LEU A 59 -0.35 -5.89 3.02
N TRP A 60 -1.36 -5.38 2.31
CA TRP A 60 -2.37 -6.22 1.68
C TRP A 60 -1.75 -7.16 0.64
N ILE A 61 -0.85 -6.65 -0.21
CA ILE A 61 -0.08 -7.47 -1.17
C ILE A 61 0.69 -8.55 -0.42
N ASN A 62 1.43 -8.18 0.62
CA ASN A 62 2.21 -9.14 1.41
C ASN A 62 1.33 -10.24 2.03
N CYS A 63 0.11 -9.91 2.47
CA CYS A 63 -0.80 -10.90 3.08
C CYS A 63 -1.59 -11.75 2.07
N ASN A 64 -1.80 -11.27 0.83
CA ASN A 64 -2.76 -11.88 -0.12
C ASN A 64 -2.13 -12.33 -1.45
N LYS A 65 -0.90 -11.93 -1.75
CA LYS A 65 -0.20 -12.17 -3.02
C LYS A 65 1.20 -12.73 -2.76
N SER A 66 1.27 -13.92 -2.16
CA SER A 66 2.53 -14.60 -1.86
C SER A 66 3.36 -14.91 -3.11
N ASP A 67 2.70 -15.09 -4.25
CA ASP A 67 3.30 -15.28 -5.57
C ASP A 67 4.16 -14.08 -6.03
N LEU A 68 3.91 -12.89 -5.48
CA LEU A 68 4.64 -11.66 -5.83
C LEU A 68 5.85 -11.39 -4.92
N GLN A 69 6.10 -12.21 -3.89
CA GLN A 69 7.18 -11.95 -2.92
C GLN A 69 8.56 -12.43 -3.40
N SER A 70 8.61 -13.22 -4.47
CA SER A 70 9.82 -13.88 -4.97
C SER A 70 10.39 -13.28 -6.26
N VAL A 71 9.89 -12.11 -6.67
CA VAL A 71 10.21 -11.46 -7.96
C VAL A 71 11.24 -10.36 -7.81
#